data_AF-A0A3E2CQQ1-F1
#
_entry.id   AF-A0A3E2CQQ1-F1
#
_cell.length_a   1.000
_cell.length_b   1.000
_cell.length_c   1.000
_cell.angle_alpha   90.00
_cell.angle_beta   90.00
_cell.angle_gamma   90.00
#
_symmetry.space_group_name_H-M   'P 1'
#
loop_
_entity.id
_entity.type
_entity.pdbx_description
1 polymer ?
#
loop_
_entity_poly.entity_id
_entity_poly.type
_entity_poly.pdbx_seq_one_letter_code
_entity_poly.pdbx_strand_id
1 'polypeptide(L)'
;MLNKKAIAAFAAGATLLSGFAFAAPAMAACPDPAPFKSAAKTSADAAYKAYTDAKAVLDGMTVTPKPEQPLVVITTWINLTPDATTGLIALKPTAASAAPYDVYVKAKAYVDAFNANVTETRAKEAQQTKVNDLLAKYLDAKNVLENCAVPDPTE
;
A
#
# COMPACT_ATOMS: atom_id res chain seq x y z
N MET A 1 -16.40 13.73 -36.26
CA MET A 1 -16.83 14.30 -34.95
C MET A 1 -16.87 13.17 -33.94
N LEU A 2 -16.02 13.25 -32.90
CA LEU A 2 -15.81 12.20 -31.90
C LEU A 2 -17.04 11.97 -31.02
N ASN A 3 -17.48 10.72 -30.88
CA ASN A 3 -18.50 10.37 -29.91
C ASN A 3 -17.86 10.22 -28.52
N LYS A 4 -17.85 11.34 -27.79
CA LYS A 4 -17.05 11.65 -26.59
C LYS A 4 -17.62 11.08 -25.28
N LYS A 5 -18.37 9.97 -25.31
CA LYS A 5 -19.19 9.54 -24.14
C LYS A 5 -18.95 8.13 -23.58
N ALA A 6 -17.99 7.35 -24.05
CA ALA A 6 -17.79 5.97 -23.56
C ALA A 6 -16.55 5.73 -22.68
N ILE A 7 -15.68 6.73 -22.47
CA ILE A 7 -14.43 6.56 -21.70
C ILE A 7 -14.50 7.42 -20.43
N ALA A 8 -15.40 7.09 -19.52
CA ALA A 8 -15.48 7.73 -18.20
C ALA A 8 -15.93 6.77 -17.08
N ALA A 9 -15.83 5.46 -17.29
CA ALA A 9 -16.31 4.46 -16.32
C ALA A 9 -15.33 3.30 -16.03
N PHE A 10 -14.03 3.50 -16.28
CA PHE A 10 -13.00 2.50 -15.93
C PHE A 10 -11.92 3.04 -14.97
N ALA A 11 -12.16 4.18 -14.34
CA ALA A 11 -11.26 4.80 -13.35
C ALA A 11 -11.70 4.61 -11.88
N ALA A 12 -12.77 3.85 -11.64
CA ALA A 12 -13.36 3.68 -10.29
C ALA A 12 -13.91 2.26 -10.05
N GLY A 13 -13.30 1.23 -10.65
CA GLY A 13 -13.76 -0.14 -10.55
C GLY A 13 -12.97 -0.99 -9.56
N ALA A 14 -13.37 -0.94 -8.29
CA ALA A 14 -13.50 -2.13 -7.43
C ALA A 14 -12.33 -2.72 -6.61
N THR A 15 -11.38 -1.94 -6.05
CA THR A 15 -10.63 -2.40 -4.83
C THR A 15 -10.22 -1.29 -3.86
N LEU A 16 -10.95 -0.17 -3.78
CA LEU A 16 -10.64 0.94 -2.85
C LEU A 16 -11.77 1.20 -1.82
N LEU A 17 -12.72 0.28 -1.67
CA LEU A 17 -14.00 0.58 -0.99
C LEU A 17 -14.47 -0.43 0.08
N SER A 18 -13.62 -1.32 0.57
CA SER A 18 -14.04 -2.20 1.67
C SER A 18 -12.87 -2.49 2.60
N GLY A 19 -12.64 -1.59 3.56
CA GLY A 19 -11.71 -1.87 4.64
C GLY A 19 -11.15 -0.69 5.40
N PHE A 20 -11.35 0.57 4.98
CA PHE A 20 -11.12 1.73 5.85
C PHE A 20 -12.23 1.84 6.90
N ALA A 21 -12.43 0.77 7.68
CA ALA A 21 -12.85 0.97 9.05
C ALA A 21 -11.66 1.69 9.71
N PHE A 22 -11.72 3.02 9.70
CA PHE A 22 -11.09 3.79 10.76
C PHE A 22 -11.59 3.15 12.05
N ALA A 23 -10.78 2.29 12.66
CA ALA A 23 -10.90 2.03 14.06
C ALA A 23 -10.68 3.41 14.68
N ALA A 24 -11.78 4.10 14.99
CA ALA A 24 -11.75 5.11 16.03
C ALA A 24 -10.92 4.48 17.16
N PRO A 25 -9.86 5.13 17.66
CA PRO A 25 -9.09 4.54 18.75
C PRO A 25 -10.12 4.27 19.83
N ALA A 26 -10.42 2.99 20.04
CA ALA A 26 -11.21 2.56 21.17
C ALA A 26 -10.37 3.08 22.31
N MET A 27 -10.85 4.12 23.01
CA MET A 27 -10.24 4.65 24.22
C MET A 27 -9.74 3.45 25.00
N ALA A 28 -8.42 3.21 24.96
CA ALA A 28 -7.89 1.91 25.32
C ALA A 28 -8.25 1.69 26.79
N ALA A 29 -9.19 0.78 27.04
CA ALA A 29 -9.60 0.44 28.38
C ALA A 29 -8.33 0.01 29.12
N CYS A 30 -8.10 0.57 30.30
CA CYS A 30 -6.93 0.21 31.08
C CYS A 30 -6.90 -1.31 31.25
N PRO A 31 -5.77 -1.98 30.93
CA PRO A 31 -5.66 -3.42 31.12
C PRO A 31 -5.89 -3.76 32.59
N ASP A 32 -6.62 -4.84 32.85
CA ASP A 32 -6.89 -5.37 34.19
C ASP A 32 -6.33 -6.80 34.29
N PRO A 33 -5.33 -7.08 35.16
CA PRO A 33 -4.69 -6.14 36.09
C PRO A 33 -3.82 -5.08 35.39
N ALA A 34 -3.74 -3.90 36.01
CA ALA A 34 -2.90 -2.81 35.54
C ALA A 34 -1.41 -3.20 35.55
N PRO A 35 -0.65 -2.95 34.47
CA PRO A 35 0.77 -3.27 34.42
C PRO A 35 1.59 -2.31 35.29
N PHE A 36 2.76 -2.76 35.74
CA PHE A 36 3.73 -1.87 36.36
C PHE A 36 4.33 -0.89 35.34
N LYS A 37 4.77 0.28 35.82
CA LYS A 37 5.37 1.34 34.99
C LYS A 37 6.58 0.86 34.19
N SER A 38 7.48 0.06 34.78
CA SER A 38 8.62 -0.51 34.04
C SER A 38 8.18 -1.35 32.83
N ALA A 39 7.23 -2.26 33.03
CA ALA A 39 6.71 -3.13 31.97
C ALA A 39 5.95 -2.34 30.89
N ALA A 40 5.11 -1.38 31.31
CA ALA A 40 4.40 -0.49 30.39
C ALA A 40 5.37 0.37 29.57
N LYS A 41 6.48 0.83 30.18
CA LYS A 41 7.52 1.59 29.49
C LYS A 41 8.23 0.74 28.44
N THR A 42 8.64 -0.48 28.78
CA THR A 42 9.26 -1.40 27.82
C THR A 42 8.33 -1.68 26.63
N SER A 43 7.03 -1.86 26.88
CA SER A 43 6.03 -2.05 25.83
C SER A 43 5.88 -0.82 24.93
N ALA A 44 5.77 0.38 25.51
CA ALA A 44 5.66 1.62 24.76
C ALA A 44 6.92 1.92 23.92
N ASP A 45 8.11 1.70 24.48
CA ASP A 45 9.38 1.89 23.78
C ASP A 45 9.53 0.89 22.61
N ALA A 46 9.12 -0.37 22.80
CA ALA A 46 9.12 -1.38 21.74
C ALA A 46 8.11 -1.05 20.62
N ALA A 47 6.91 -0.59 20.97
CA ALA A 47 5.90 -0.16 20.01
C ALA A 47 6.36 1.07 19.21
N TYR A 48 6.98 2.04 19.89
CA TYR A 48 7.57 3.21 19.25
C TYR A 48 8.64 2.80 18.23
N LYS A 49 9.57 1.93 18.63
CA LYS A 49 10.63 1.44 17.74
C LYS A 49 10.06 0.73 16.51
N ALA A 50 9.07 -0.14 16.69
CA ALA A 50 8.41 -0.83 15.59
C ALA A 50 7.75 0.14 14.60
N TYR A 51 7.07 1.18 15.13
CA TYR A 51 6.50 2.25 14.31
C TYR A 51 7.58 3.01 13.53
N THR A 52 8.65 3.47 14.19
CA THR A 52 9.71 4.25 13.54
C THR A 52 10.46 3.45 12.49
N ASP A 53 10.73 2.17 12.76
CA ASP A 53 11.39 1.29 11.79
C ASP A 53 10.50 1.07 10.56
N ALA A 54 9.20 0.83 10.74
CA ALA A 54 8.26 0.68 9.64
C ALA A 54 8.08 1.97 8.84
N LYS A 55 8.09 3.13 9.51
CA LYS A 55 8.02 4.45 8.89
C LYS A 55 9.26 4.75 8.06
N ALA A 56 10.45 4.39 8.55
CA ALA A 56 11.69 4.54 7.79
C ALA A 56 11.68 3.68 6.51
N VAL A 57 11.17 2.44 6.59
CA VAL A 57 10.97 1.61 5.39
C VAL A 57 10.02 2.29 4.41
N LEU A 58 8.87 2.78 4.87
CA LEU A 58 7.89 3.47 4.02
C LEU A 58 8.48 4.69 3.32
N ASP A 59 9.27 5.49 4.04
CA ASP A 59 9.91 6.69 3.51
C ASP A 59 10.99 6.35 2.47
N GLY A 60 11.62 5.19 2.60
CA GLY A 60 12.53 4.63 1.60
C GLY A 60 11.84 4.01 0.38
N MET A 61 10.53 3.80 0.39
CA MET A 61 9.82 3.20 -0.74
C MET A 61 9.60 4.20 -1.86
N THR A 62 10.11 3.87 -3.04
CA THR A 62 9.85 4.57 -4.30
C THR A 62 8.75 3.87 -5.09
N VAL A 63 8.09 4.63 -5.96
CA VAL A 63 7.09 4.11 -6.90
C VAL A 63 7.46 4.62 -8.27
N THR A 64 7.60 3.70 -9.21
CA THR A 64 7.78 3.96 -10.63
C THR A 64 6.60 4.81 -11.09
N PRO A 65 6.83 5.97 -11.73
CA PRO A 65 5.74 6.78 -12.26
C PRO A 65 4.89 5.96 -13.21
N LYS A 66 3.57 6.15 -13.14
CA LYS A 66 2.67 5.53 -14.09
C LYS A 66 3.09 5.96 -15.51
N PRO A 67 3.33 5.02 -16.44
CA PRO A 67 3.67 5.40 -17.80
C PRO A 67 2.51 6.17 -18.42
N GLU A 68 2.83 7.08 -19.35
CA GLU A 68 1.84 7.82 -20.12
C GLU A 68 0.94 6.89 -20.96
N GLN A 69 0.04 7.45 -21.78
CA GLN A 69 -0.71 6.59 -22.68
C GLN A 69 0.23 5.86 -23.66
N PRO A 70 -0.02 4.58 -23.94
CA PRO A 70 0.82 3.80 -24.82
C PRO A 70 0.74 4.36 -26.25
N LEU A 71 1.87 4.33 -26.97
CA LEU A 71 1.88 4.70 -28.38
C LEU A 71 0.89 3.83 -29.16
N VAL A 72 0.17 4.43 -30.11
CA VAL A 72 -0.83 3.70 -30.91
C VAL A 72 -0.26 2.43 -31.54
N VAL A 73 1.00 2.48 -32.01
CA VAL A 73 1.71 1.36 -32.64
C VAL A 73 1.94 0.16 -31.71
N ILE A 74 2.02 0.36 -30.39
CA ILE A 74 2.19 -0.74 -29.43
C ILE A 74 0.87 -1.27 -28.88
N THR A 75 -0.23 -0.50 -28.97
CA THR A 75 -1.54 -0.90 -28.40
C THR A 75 -2.09 -2.19 -28.99
N THR A 76 -1.78 -2.50 -30.25
CA THR A 76 -2.23 -3.73 -30.91
C THR A 76 -1.60 -4.98 -30.30
N TRP A 77 -0.50 -4.84 -29.56
CA TRP A 77 0.31 -5.92 -29.00
C TRP A 77 0.17 -6.10 -27.49
N ILE A 78 -0.64 -5.26 -26.84
CA ILE A 78 -0.85 -5.25 -25.40
C ILE A 78 -2.32 -5.52 -25.09
N ASN A 79 -2.58 -6.29 -24.03
CA ASN A 79 -3.91 -6.37 -23.41
C ASN A 79 -4.06 -5.18 -22.47
N LEU A 80 -4.64 -4.09 -22.97
CA LEU A 80 -4.82 -2.85 -22.20
C LEU A 80 -5.88 -2.94 -21.12
N THR A 81 -6.75 -3.95 -21.18
CA THR A 81 -7.67 -4.27 -20.09
C THR A 81 -6.87 -4.94 -18.97
N PRO A 82 -6.73 -4.30 -17.80
CA PRO A 82 -6.04 -4.90 -16.66
C PRO A 82 -6.81 -6.12 -16.17
N ASP A 83 -6.09 -7.13 -15.69
CA ASP A 83 -6.68 -8.25 -14.98
C ASP A 83 -7.45 -7.78 -13.75
N ALA A 84 -8.67 -8.29 -13.54
CA ALA A 84 -9.57 -7.80 -12.50
C ALA A 84 -9.04 -8.08 -11.08
N THR A 85 -8.20 -9.09 -10.91
CA THR A 85 -7.67 -9.49 -9.60
C THR A 85 -6.39 -8.72 -9.27
N THR A 86 -5.48 -8.69 -10.24
CA THR A 86 -4.13 -8.17 -10.05
C THR A 86 -3.98 -6.72 -10.51
N GLY A 87 -4.88 -6.21 -11.34
CA GLY A 87 -4.75 -4.88 -11.97
C GLY A 87 -3.59 -4.79 -12.95
N LEU A 88 -2.96 -5.91 -13.32
CA LEU A 88 -1.81 -5.96 -14.20
C LEU A 88 -2.24 -6.12 -15.66
N ILE A 89 -1.43 -5.58 -16.57
CA ILE A 89 -1.59 -5.78 -18.01
C ILE A 89 -0.54 -6.79 -18.51
N ALA A 90 -0.77 -7.35 -19.69
CA ALA A 90 0.14 -8.31 -20.30
C ALA A 90 0.30 -8.05 -21.80
N LEU A 91 1.40 -8.54 -22.36
CA LEU A 91 1.54 -8.65 -23.80
C LEU A 91 0.53 -9.66 -24.35
N LYS A 92 0.07 -9.43 -25.58
CA LYS A 92 -0.70 -10.44 -26.29
C LYS A 92 0.18 -11.66 -26.61
N PRO A 93 -0.37 -12.88 -26.63
CA PRO A 93 0.41 -14.10 -26.87
C PRO A 93 1.22 -14.08 -28.18
N THR A 94 0.71 -13.41 -29.22
CA THR A 94 1.35 -13.32 -30.54
C THR A 94 2.40 -12.21 -30.64
N ALA A 95 2.57 -11.37 -29.62
CA ALA A 95 3.44 -10.20 -29.69
C ALA A 95 4.91 -10.57 -29.93
N ALA A 96 5.41 -11.62 -29.28
CA ALA A 96 6.80 -12.05 -29.39
C ALA A 96 7.15 -12.62 -30.77
N SER A 97 6.18 -13.18 -31.49
CA SER A 97 6.39 -13.85 -32.78
C SER A 97 5.99 -13.02 -34.00
N ALA A 98 5.10 -12.03 -33.83
CA ALA A 98 4.53 -11.28 -34.94
C ALA A 98 4.82 -9.77 -34.94
N ALA A 99 5.24 -9.17 -33.81
CA ALA A 99 5.59 -7.76 -33.79
C ALA A 99 7.00 -7.51 -34.34
N PRO A 100 7.24 -6.39 -35.06
CA PRO A 100 8.59 -5.91 -35.29
C PRO A 100 9.35 -5.79 -33.97
N TYR A 101 10.62 -6.18 -33.94
CA TYR A 101 11.40 -6.28 -32.70
C TYR A 101 11.41 -4.98 -31.89
N ASP A 102 11.56 -3.83 -32.56
CA ASP A 102 11.55 -2.51 -31.90
C ASP A 102 10.19 -2.18 -31.26
N VAL A 103 9.10 -2.58 -31.91
CA VAL A 103 7.72 -2.43 -31.39
C VAL A 103 7.50 -3.36 -30.21
N TYR A 104 7.98 -4.60 -30.29
CA TYR A 104 7.92 -5.57 -29.19
C TYR A 104 8.65 -5.06 -27.94
N VAL A 105 9.88 -4.57 -28.08
CA VAL A 105 10.68 -4.04 -26.97
C VAL A 105 9.96 -2.87 -26.29
N LYS A 106 9.38 -1.94 -27.07
CA LYS A 106 8.60 -0.82 -26.53
C LYS A 106 7.32 -1.28 -25.84
N ALA A 107 6.60 -2.23 -26.42
CA ALA A 107 5.40 -2.80 -25.82
C ALA A 107 5.71 -3.50 -24.49
N LYS A 108 6.81 -4.26 -24.44
CA LYS A 108 7.26 -4.92 -23.21
C LYS A 108 7.65 -3.90 -22.14
N ALA A 109 8.45 -2.89 -22.49
CA ALA A 109 8.84 -1.83 -21.56
C ALA A 109 7.62 -1.09 -20.98
N TYR A 110 6.59 -0.85 -21.79
CA TYR A 110 5.34 -0.28 -21.32
C TYR A 110 4.62 -1.16 -20.28
N VAL A 111 4.46 -2.45 -20.60
CA VAL A 111 3.84 -3.43 -19.70
C VAL A 111 4.61 -3.55 -18.39
N ASP A 112 5.94 -3.65 -18.47
CA ASP A 112 6.80 -3.75 -17.29
C ASP A 112 6.66 -2.49 -16.41
N ALA A 113 6.71 -1.29 -16.99
CA ALA A 113 6.59 -0.03 -16.25
C ALA A 113 5.20 0.16 -15.62
N PHE A 114 4.13 -0.20 -16.34
CA PHE A 114 2.77 -0.16 -15.79
C PHE A 114 2.62 -1.13 -14.62
N ASN A 115 3.07 -2.36 -14.79
CA ASN A 115 2.96 -3.39 -13.76
C ASN A 115 3.84 -3.09 -12.54
N ALA A 116 5.03 -2.49 -12.74
CA ALA A 116 5.87 -1.98 -11.67
C ALA A 116 5.14 -0.88 -10.88
N ASN A 117 4.59 0.13 -11.57
CA ASN A 117 3.79 1.18 -10.92
C ASN A 117 2.64 0.60 -10.08
N VAL A 118 1.85 -0.34 -10.62
CA VAL A 118 0.73 -0.96 -9.89
C VAL A 118 1.23 -1.73 -8.66
N THR A 119 2.26 -2.56 -8.83
CA THR A 119 2.78 -3.42 -7.76
C THR A 119 3.43 -2.61 -6.64
N GLU A 120 4.25 -1.61 -6.99
CA GLU A 120 4.94 -0.75 -6.05
C GLU A 120 3.97 0.18 -5.32
N THR A 121 2.95 0.70 -6.01
CA THR A 121 1.88 1.48 -5.37
C THR A 121 1.16 0.65 -4.32
N ARG A 122 0.73 -0.57 -4.67
CA ARG A 122 0.08 -1.49 -3.72
C ARG A 122 0.97 -1.84 -2.54
N ALA A 123 2.26 -2.10 -2.78
CA ALA A 123 3.22 -2.38 -1.73
C ALA A 123 3.37 -1.18 -0.78
N LYS A 124 3.43 0.04 -1.33
CA LYS A 124 3.53 1.27 -0.54
C LYS A 124 2.27 1.55 0.29
N GLU A 125 1.09 1.33 -0.29
CA GLU A 125 -0.19 1.43 0.42
C GLU A 125 -0.32 0.41 1.57
N ALA A 126 0.10 -0.84 1.33
CA ALA A 126 0.15 -1.87 2.37
C ALA A 126 1.10 -1.50 3.51
N GLN A 127 2.30 -0.98 3.17
CA GLN A 127 3.25 -0.51 4.17
C GLN A 127 2.72 0.72 4.94
N GLN A 128 2.04 1.64 4.27
CA GLN A 128 1.39 2.79 4.92
C GLN A 128 0.32 2.32 5.92
N THR A 129 -0.47 1.31 5.55
CA THR A 129 -1.47 0.72 6.45
C THR A 129 -0.80 0.12 7.69
N LYS A 130 0.27 -0.65 7.49
CA LYS A 130 1.07 -1.20 8.60
C LYS A 130 1.65 -0.11 9.52
N VAL A 131 2.12 1.00 8.96
CA VAL A 131 2.62 2.15 9.73
C VAL A 131 1.50 2.75 10.58
N ASN A 132 0.30 2.92 10.02
CA ASN A 132 -0.84 3.46 10.75
C ASN A 132 -1.29 2.53 11.89
N ASP A 133 -1.31 1.21 11.66
CA ASP A 133 -1.64 0.22 12.70
C ASP A 133 -0.61 0.22 13.84
N LEU A 134 0.68 0.35 13.50
CA LEU A 134 1.76 0.44 14.50
C LEU A 134 1.72 1.75 15.27
N LEU A 135 1.37 2.86 14.62
CA LEU A 135 1.15 4.14 15.28
C LEU A 135 0.00 4.04 16.29
N ALA A 136 -1.12 3.43 15.91
CA ALA A 136 -2.24 3.19 16.82
C ALA A 136 -1.80 2.37 18.05
N LYS A 137 -1.06 1.27 17.85
CA LYS A 137 -0.51 0.46 18.96
C LYS A 137 0.43 1.24 19.86
N TYR A 138 1.27 2.11 19.30
CA TYR A 138 2.14 2.99 20.08
C TYR A 138 1.32 3.98 20.93
N LEU A 139 0.29 4.60 20.35
CA LEU A 139 -0.59 5.52 21.08
C LEU A 139 -1.34 4.80 22.21
N ASP A 140 -1.80 3.58 21.98
CA ASP A 140 -2.44 2.75 23.01
C ASP A 140 -1.46 2.40 24.13
N ALA A 141 -0.25 1.93 23.80
CA ALA A 141 0.77 1.58 24.78
C ALA A 141 1.22 2.81 25.59
N LYS A 142 1.32 3.98 24.94
CA LYS A 142 1.62 5.25 25.60
C LYS A 142 0.49 5.65 26.56
N ASN A 143 -0.77 5.51 26.15
CA ASN A 143 -1.92 5.77 27.00
C ASN A 143 -1.91 4.87 28.24
N VAL A 144 -1.60 3.57 28.09
CA VAL A 144 -1.46 2.64 29.23
C VAL A 144 -0.34 3.08 30.17
N LEU A 145 0.82 3.45 29.65
CA LEU A 145 1.94 3.92 30.46
C LEU A 145 1.60 5.21 31.24
N GLU A 146 0.92 6.16 30.61
CA GLU A 146 0.64 7.48 31.20
C GLU A 146 -0.55 7.46 32.16
N ASN A 147 -1.59 6.67 31.86
CA ASN A 147 -2.88 6.77 32.54
C ASN A 147 -3.30 5.51 33.33
N CYS A 148 -2.70 4.35 33.06
CA CYS A 148 -3.13 3.08 33.65
C CYS A 148 -2.05 2.39 34.50
N ALA A 149 -0.77 2.59 34.18
CA ALA A 149 0.31 1.84 34.80
C ALA A 149 0.53 2.23 36.27
N VAL A 150 0.65 1.21 37.13
CA VAL A 150 0.89 1.39 38.57
C VAL A 150 2.39 1.51 38.86
N PRO A 151 2.80 2.22 39.93
CA PRO A 151 4.19 2.27 40.35
C PRO A 151 4.77 0.87 40.56
N ASP A 152 6.01 0.66 40.12
CA ASP A 152 6.75 -0.56 40.45
C ASP A 152 6.87 -0.72 41.97
N PRO A 153 6.79 -1.96 42.50
CA PRO A 153 7.04 -2.19 43.91
C PRO A 153 8.45 -1.71 44.23
N THR A 154 8.59 -0.90 45.28
CA THR A 154 9.90 -0.55 45.84
C THR A 154 10.58 -1.82 46.36
N GLU A 155 11.80 -2.08 45.90
CA GLU A 155 12.70 -3.07 46.53
C GLU A 155 12.98 -2.74 48.00
#